data_AF-A0A351Y7A2-F1
#
_entry.id   AF-A0A351Y7A2-F1
#
_cell.length_a   1.000
_cell.length_b   1.000
_cell.length_c   1.000
_cell.angle_alpha   90.00
_cell.angle_beta   90.00
_cell.angle_gamma   90.00
#
_symmetry.space_group_name_H-M   'P 1'
#
loop_
_entity.id
_entity.type
_entity.pdbx_description
1 polymer ?
#
loop_
_entity_poly.entity_id
_entity_poly.type
_entity_poly.pdbx_seq_one_letter_code
_entity_poly.pdbx_strand_id
1 'polypeptide(L)'
;MVLYSDNFTESMVKALRETYRRRGIQDRYNKKHHITPEKAESNVKELHVVKTDEVLAQSFDKLTRGKTKRLKRMTKVEKEIILKDLKKQLDESIAAWKFEDAAVIRDQIKEISGE
;
A
#
# COMPACT_ATOMS: atom_id res chain seq x y z
N MET A 1 -15.52 6.82 20.18
CA MET A 1 -15.26 5.37 20.11
C MET A 1 -16.62 4.71 20.04
N VAL A 2 -16.82 3.84 19.07
CA VAL A 2 -18.07 3.08 18.95
C VAL A 2 -17.67 1.61 19.05
N LEU A 3 -18.22 0.92 20.04
CA LEU A 3 -18.05 -0.51 20.27
C LEU A 3 -19.43 -1.13 20.15
N TYR A 4 -19.62 -2.07 19.23
CA TYR A 4 -20.85 -2.83 19.14
C TYR A 4 -20.70 -4.09 19.99
N SER A 5 -21.50 -4.18 21.06
CA SER A 5 -21.56 -5.34 21.94
C SER A 5 -22.86 -5.28 22.73
N ASP A 6 -23.47 -6.44 22.96
CA ASP A 6 -24.69 -6.53 23.78
C ASP A 6 -24.38 -6.36 25.28
N ASN A 7 -23.16 -6.72 25.72
CA ASN A 7 -22.73 -6.66 27.11
C ASN A 7 -21.31 -6.11 27.26
N PHE A 8 -21.02 -5.53 28.42
CA PHE A 8 -19.66 -5.10 28.77
C PHE A 8 -18.88 -6.27 29.38
N THR A 9 -17.78 -6.64 28.72
CA THR A 9 -16.81 -7.57 29.31
C THR A 9 -15.81 -6.81 30.20
N GLU A 10 -15.20 -7.51 31.15
CA GLU A 10 -14.19 -6.91 32.04
C GLU A 10 -13.01 -6.33 31.26
N SER A 11 -12.59 -7.00 30.19
CA SER A 11 -11.53 -6.53 29.29
C SER A 11 -11.89 -5.22 28.59
N MET A 12 -13.15 -5.08 28.13
CA MET A 12 -13.64 -3.83 27.54
C MET A 12 -13.61 -2.69 28.56
N VAL A 13 -14.05 -2.96 29.80
CA VAL A 13 -14.04 -1.97 30.88
C VAL A 13 -12.61 -1.51 31.18
N LYS A 14 -11.65 -2.44 31.26
CA LYS A 14 -10.22 -2.12 31.45
C LYS A 14 -9.69 -1.26 30.29
N ALA A 15 -9.96 -1.64 29.04
CA ALA A 15 -9.51 -0.91 27.86
C ALA A 15 -10.11 0.51 27.78
N LEU A 16 -11.41 0.64 28.06
CA LEU A 16 -12.10 1.94 28.09
C LEU A 16 -11.52 2.84 29.19
N ARG A 17 -11.33 2.31 30.40
CA ARG A 17 -10.76 3.07 31.53
C ARG A 17 -9.39 3.62 31.18
N GLU A 18 -8.51 2.80 30.61
CA GLU A 18 -7.17 3.23 30.23
C GLU A 18 -7.20 4.25 29.08
N THR A 19 -8.10 4.07 28.11
CA THR A 19 -8.30 5.02 27.00
C THR A 19 -8.73 6.39 27.52
N TYR A 20 -9.71 6.45 28.41
CA TYR A 20 -10.17 7.71 29.00
C TYR A 20 -9.12 8.34 29.92
N ARG A 21 -8.38 7.53 30.70
CA ARG A 21 -7.28 8.01 31.54
C ARG A 21 -6.19 8.71 30.70
N ARG A 22 -5.76 8.08 29.61
CA ARG A 22 -4.75 8.64 28.69
C ARG A 22 -5.26 9.91 28.01
N ARG A 23 -6.50 9.87 27.48
CA ARG A 23 -7.11 11.03 26.82
C ARG A 23 -7.19 12.24 27.74
N GLY A 24 -7.60 12.05 29.00
CA GLY A 24 -7.64 13.14 29.98
C GLY A 24 -6.26 13.77 30.25
N ILE A 25 -5.19 12.98 30.24
CA ILE A 25 -3.82 13.50 30.36
C ILE A 25 -3.44 14.31 29.10
N GLN A 26 -3.71 13.77 27.92
CA GLN A 26 -3.43 14.43 26.64
C GLN A 26 -4.19 15.75 26.51
N ASP A 27 -5.48 15.78 26.84
CA ASP A 27 -6.30 16.99 26.77
C ASP A 27 -5.81 18.08 27.72
N ARG A 28 -5.39 17.71 28.94
CA ARG A 28 -4.81 18.67 29.91
C ARG A 28 -3.47 19.21 29.42
N TYR A 29 -2.62 18.35 28.87
CA TYR A 29 -1.33 18.75 28.31
C TYR A 29 -1.53 19.69 27.13
N ASN A 30 -2.40 19.32 26.18
CA ASN A 30 -2.70 20.13 25.00
C ASN A 30 -3.25 21.50 25.38
N LYS A 31 -4.17 21.57 26.36
CA LYS A 31 -4.68 22.86 26.88
C LYS A 31 -3.59 23.71 27.53
N LYS A 32 -2.73 23.10 28.34
CA LYS A 32 -1.62 23.79 29.02
C LYS A 32 -0.59 24.35 28.03
N HIS A 33 -0.38 23.65 26.91
CA HIS A 33 0.63 23.97 25.91
C HIS A 33 0.04 24.63 24.64
N HIS A 34 -1.25 24.96 24.63
CA HIS A 34 -1.96 25.51 23.47
C HIS A 34 -1.79 24.69 22.18
N ILE A 35 -1.74 23.37 22.31
CA ILE A 35 -1.59 22.43 21.17
C ILE A 35 -2.97 22.09 20.63
N THR A 36 -3.20 22.38 19.35
CA THR A 36 -4.38 21.92 18.61
C THR A 36 -4.10 20.54 18.02
N PRO A 37 -4.92 19.51 18.30
CA PRO A 37 -4.72 18.19 17.70
C PRO A 37 -4.99 18.24 16.19
N GLU A 38 -3.97 17.87 15.42
CA GLU A 38 -4.07 17.75 13.96
C GLU A 38 -3.81 16.31 13.53
N LYS A 39 -4.25 15.95 12.32
CA LYS A 39 -3.94 14.64 11.76
C LYS A 39 -2.47 14.60 11.40
N ALA A 40 -1.77 13.55 11.80
CA ALA A 40 -0.43 13.30 11.30
C ALA A 40 -0.53 12.97 9.79
N GLU A 41 0.09 13.79 8.95
CA GLU A 41 0.28 13.50 7.55
C GLU A 41 1.59 12.72 7.38
N SER A 42 1.52 11.60 6.66
CA SER A 42 2.68 10.73 6.41
C SER A 42 3.21 11.00 5.01
N ASN A 43 4.38 11.61 4.92
CA ASN A 43 5.02 11.99 3.65
C ASN A 43 5.78 10.84 2.98
N VAL A 44 5.45 9.58 3.31
CA VAL A 44 6.17 8.41 2.75
C VAL A 44 6.07 8.34 1.22
N LYS A 45 5.11 9.05 0.60
CA LYS A 45 5.04 9.18 -0.88
C LYS A 45 6.10 10.10 -1.49
N GLU A 46 6.68 11.05 -0.74
CA GLU A 46 7.68 11.98 -1.29
C GLU A 46 9.11 11.41 -1.31
N LEU A 47 9.38 10.34 -0.54
CA LEU A 47 10.68 9.66 -0.54
C LEU A 47 10.85 8.66 -1.70
N HIS A 48 9.81 8.43 -2.51
CA HIS A 48 9.84 7.52 -3.68
C HIS A 48 9.80 8.27 -5.03
N VAL A 49 10.40 9.46 -5.08
CA VAL A 49 10.82 10.04 -6.36
C VAL A 49 12.29 10.45 -6.19
N VAL A 50 13.18 9.46 -6.14
CA VAL A 50 14.51 9.68 -6.68
C VAL A 50 14.28 10.05 -8.14
N LYS A 51 14.49 11.33 -8.45
CA LYS A 51 14.39 11.90 -9.79
C LYS A 51 15.33 11.16 -10.74
N THR A 52 14.85 10.10 -11.38
CA THR A 52 15.46 9.49 -12.56
C THR A 52 14.49 9.41 -13.73
N ASP A 53 13.44 10.25 -13.71
CA ASP A 53 12.38 10.30 -14.74
C ASP A 53 12.50 11.49 -15.71
N GLU A 54 13.68 12.12 -15.84
CA GLU A 54 13.90 13.11 -16.91
C GLU A 54 14.51 12.50 -18.20
N VAL A 55 14.81 11.20 -18.26
CA VAL A 55 15.50 10.61 -19.43
C VAL A 55 14.73 9.53 -20.19
N LEU A 56 13.62 8.97 -19.67
CA LEU A 56 12.87 7.93 -20.41
C LEU A 56 11.63 8.41 -21.17
N ALA A 57 11.61 9.67 -21.62
CA ALA A 57 10.65 10.16 -22.61
C ALA A 57 11.00 9.73 -24.05
N GLN A 58 11.68 8.60 -24.25
CA GLN A 58 11.95 8.04 -25.57
C GLN A 58 11.18 6.74 -25.80
N SER A 59 10.15 6.87 -26.64
CA SER A 59 9.77 5.84 -27.62
C SER A 59 8.96 4.63 -27.15
N PHE A 60 7.86 4.83 -26.42
CA PHE A 60 6.84 3.78 -26.25
C PHE A 60 5.74 3.77 -27.34
N ASP A 61 5.79 4.68 -28.32
CA ASP A 61 4.74 4.79 -29.35
C ASP A 61 4.82 3.70 -30.44
N LYS A 62 5.91 2.93 -30.51
CA LYS A 62 6.11 1.89 -31.54
C LYS A 62 5.85 0.45 -31.09
N LEU A 63 5.63 0.18 -29.79
CA LEU A 63 5.56 -1.21 -29.28
C LEU A 63 4.14 -1.72 -28.95
N THR A 64 3.12 -0.87 -29.02
CA THR A 64 1.77 -1.17 -28.51
C THR A 64 0.85 -1.87 -29.52
N ARG A 65 1.11 -1.86 -30.83
CA ARG A 65 0.18 -2.48 -31.80
C ARG A 65 0.30 -4.02 -31.90
N GLY A 66 1.43 -4.60 -31.55
CA GLY A 66 1.69 -6.05 -31.69
C GLY A 66 1.36 -6.90 -30.46
N LYS A 67 1.66 -6.40 -29.26
CA LYS A 67 1.57 -7.18 -28.00
C LYS A 67 0.14 -7.29 -27.45
N THR A 68 -0.71 -6.28 -27.67
CA THR A 68 -2.11 -6.25 -27.19
C THR A 68 -2.97 -7.36 -27.81
N LYS A 69 -2.65 -7.84 -29.02
CA LYS A 69 -3.36 -8.98 -29.65
C LYS A 69 -3.04 -10.33 -29.00
N ARG A 70 -1.87 -10.51 -28.38
CA ARG A 70 -1.49 -11.76 -27.69
C ARG A 70 -2.08 -11.86 -26.29
N LEU A 71 -2.11 -10.76 -25.53
CA LEU A 71 -2.76 -10.71 -24.21
C LEU A 71 -4.29 -10.93 -24.26
N LYS A 72 -4.94 -10.59 -25.39
CA LYS A 72 -6.37 -10.87 -25.64
C LYS A 72 -6.67 -12.34 -25.98
N ARG A 73 -5.66 -13.14 -26.34
CA ARG A 73 -5.82 -14.56 -26.72
C ARG A 73 -5.50 -15.53 -25.59
N MET A 74 -4.97 -15.05 -24.46
CA MET A 74 -4.77 -15.88 -23.28
C MET A 74 -6.09 -16.14 -22.57
N THR A 75 -6.34 -17.40 -22.25
CA THR A 75 -7.47 -17.79 -21.40
C THR A 75 -7.26 -17.23 -19.98
N LYS A 76 -8.37 -17.02 -19.24
CA LYS A 76 -8.30 -16.54 -17.84
C LYS A 76 -7.39 -17.41 -16.98
N VAL A 77 -7.40 -18.72 -17.23
CA VAL A 77 -6.59 -19.72 -16.54
C VAL A 77 -5.09 -19.50 -16.76
N GLU A 78 -4.66 -19.25 -17.99
CA GLU A 78 -3.25 -18.99 -18.30
C GLU A 78 -2.76 -17.69 -17.66
N LYS A 79 -3.62 -16.65 -17.60
CA LYS A 79 -3.28 -15.41 -16.91
C LYS A 79 -3.12 -15.62 -15.41
N GLU A 80 -4.00 -16.39 -14.78
CA GLU A 80 -3.91 -16.69 -13.35
C GLU A 80 -2.64 -17.47 -12.98
N ILE A 81 -2.23 -18.43 -13.83
CA ILE A 81 -1.00 -19.20 -13.61
C ILE A 81 0.23 -18.27 -13.66
N ILE A 82 0.33 -17.40 -14.66
CA ILE A 82 1.44 -16.46 -14.80
C ILE A 82 1.42 -15.43 -13.66
N LEU A 83 0.24 -14.93 -13.28
CA LEU A 83 0.10 -13.98 -12.18
C LEU A 83 0.55 -14.59 -10.85
N LYS A 84 0.25 -15.88 -10.62
CA LYS A 84 0.68 -16.60 -9.43
C LYS A 84 2.20 -16.75 -9.36
N ASP A 85 2.83 -17.03 -10.49
CA ASP A 85 4.29 -17.16 -10.57
C ASP A 85 4.99 -15.80 -10.36
N LEU A 86 4.50 -14.74 -11.01
CA LEU A 86 5.03 -13.38 -10.82
C LEU A 86 4.87 -12.89 -9.37
N LYS A 87 3.76 -13.21 -8.70
CA LYS A 87 3.59 -12.89 -7.28
C LYS A 87 4.63 -13.59 -6.40
N LYS A 88 4.94 -14.86 -6.70
CA LYS A 88 5.98 -15.60 -5.99
C LYS A 88 7.37 -14.97 -6.19
N GLN A 89 7.69 -14.58 -7.42
CA GLN A 89 8.95 -13.90 -7.73
C GLN A 89 9.05 -12.51 -7.08
N LEU A 90 7.92 -11.80 -6.95
CA LEU A 90 7.85 -10.54 -6.22
C LEU A 90 8.17 -10.73 -4.74
N ASP A 91 7.52 -11.71 -4.08
CA ASP A 91 7.76 -12.01 -2.67
C ASP A 91 9.21 -12.43 -2.42
N GLU A 92 9.80 -13.23 -3.32
CA GLU A 92 11.22 -13.61 -3.28
C GLU A 92 12.14 -12.40 -3.45
N SER A 93 11.82 -11.47 -4.35
CA SER A 93 12.60 -10.24 -4.57
C SER A 93 12.53 -9.28 -3.38
N ILE A 94 11.36 -9.17 -2.73
CA ILE A 94 11.18 -8.40 -1.49
C ILE A 94 11.98 -9.04 -0.35
N ALA A 95 11.92 -10.36 -0.19
CA ALA A 95 12.69 -11.08 0.82
C ALA A 95 14.20 -10.95 0.61
N ALA A 96 14.64 -10.86 -0.65
CA ALA A 96 16.03 -10.65 -1.05
C ALA A 96 16.47 -9.17 -1.09
N TRP A 97 15.61 -8.23 -0.68
CA TRP A 97 15.88 -6.77 -0.69
C TRP A 97 16.21 -6.19 -2.08
N LYS A 98 15.75 -6.85 -3.16
CA LYS A 98 15.95 -6.41 -4.55
C LYS A 98 14.75 -5.60 -5.04
N PHE A 99 14.74 -4.32 -4.67
CA PHE A 99 13.59 -3.44 -4.93
C PHE A 99 13.42 -3.05 -6.41
N GLU A 100 14.51 -2.99 -7.19
CA GLU A 100 14.44 -2.73 -8.64
C GLU A 100 13.71 -3.87 -9.37
N ASP A 101 14.10 -5.11 -9.08
CA ASP A 101 13.45 -6.30 -9.64
C ASP A 101 11.98 -6.38 -9.21
N ALA A 102 11.69 -6.10 -7.93
CA ALA A 102 10.33 -6.06 -7.40
C ALA A 102 9.45 -5.01 -8.10
N ALA A 103 10.00 -3.85 -8.44
CA ALA A 103 9.28 -2.80 -9.17
C ALA A 103 8.91 -3.25 -10.60
N VAL A 104 9.86 -3.88 -11.31
CA VAL A 104 9.62 -4.41 -12.65
C VAL A 104 8.54 -5.49 -12.63
N ILE A 105 8.60 -6.43 -11.68
CA ILE A 105 7.62 -7.51 -11.55
C ILE A 105 6.23 -6.95 -11.21
N ARG A 106 6.14 -5.94 -10.34
CA ARG A 106 4.88 -5.25 -10.02
C ARG A 106 4.24 -4.63 -11.26
N ASP A 107 5.02 -3.99 -12.13
CA ASP A 107 4.50 -3.34 -13.32
C ASP A 107 4.05 -4.37 -14.38
N GLN A 108 4.73 -5.51 -14.48
CA GLN A 108 4.30 -6.66 -15.28
C GLN A 108 2.97 -7.26 -14.77
N ILE A 109 2.83 -7.36 -13.44
CA ILE A 109 1.59 -7.83 -12.80
C ILE A 109 0.41 -6.92 -13.19
N LYS A 110 0.60 -5.59 -13.15
CA LYS A 110 -0.44 -4.61 -13.56
C LYS A 110 -0.84 -4.75 -15.02
N GLU A 111 0.12 -4.90 -15.91
CA GLU A 111 -0.14 -5.07 -17.35
C GLU A 111 -0.98 -6.34 -17.63
N ILE A 112 -0.76 -7.41 -16.87
CA ILE A 112 -1.48 -8.67 -17.02
C ILE A 112 -2.86 -8.63 -16.33
N SER A 113 -2.98 -7.99 -15.16
CA SER A 113 -4.24 -7.85 -14.43
C SER A 113 -5.20 -6.84 -15.07
N GLY A 114 -4.68 -5.91 -15.88
CA GLY A 114 -5.48 -4.90 -16.57
C GLY A 114 -5.95 -3.76 -15.67
N GLU A 115 -5.17 -3.45 -14.62
CA GLU A 115 -5.33 -2.24 -13.79
C GLU A 115 -4.37 -1.13 -14.24
#